data_AF-A0A351LCR7-F1
#
_entry.id   AF-A0A351LCR7-F1
#
_cell.length_a   1.000
_cell.length_b   1.000
_cell.length_c   1.000
_cell.angle_alpha   90.00
_cell.angle_beta   90.00
_cell.angle_gamma   90.00
#
_symmetry.space_group_name_H-M   'P 1'
#
loop_
_entity.id
_entity.type
_entity.pdbx_description
1 polymer ?
#
loop_
_entity_poly.entity_id
_entity_poly.type
_entity_poly.pdbx_seq_one_letter_code
_entity_poly.pdbx_strand_id
1 'polypeptide(L)'
;MKDCIALPITETSQVGEARRVAVALATDLEFNETERGKVAIIVTELANNLIKHAKNGEIILRSLRNNAEYGIEIIGLDTGSGMGNVSQCLQDGFSTAGTSGTGLGAIGRQSTFFDIHSVPGVGTVLVAQLWSQKNAGIALQNPEPLEIGVVNLPKLEQEISGDDWAVVNLSNRSLVLVADGLGSGLLAAEAAREAVRIFRAKAALNPKIIMEMAHAALRSTRGAAVAIAEINRVEKTLRYVGIGNISGAIVTGNKSQSMVSYNGTVGHQIRKIEEFIYPWSDRSLLIVHSDGLGTQWSLERYPGLISRHPAAIAATLYRDFKRSRDDVTVLVAKQLTTDE
;
A
#
# COMPACT_ATOMS: atom_id res chain seq x y z
N MET A 1 -2.19 -17.03 3.24
CA MET A 1 -1.94 -16.53 1.87
C MET A 1 -0.99 -15.35 2.01
N LYS A 2 -0.02 -15.17 1.09
CA LYS A 2 0.82 -13.97 1.11
C LYS A 2 0.00 -12.86 0.46
N ASP A 3 -0.43 -11.88 1.25
CA ASP A 3 -1.28 -10.80 0.75
C ASP A 3 -0.49 -9.80 -0.11
N CYS A 4 0.85 -9.83 -0.04
CA CYS A 4 1.76 -8.95 -0.77
C CYS A 4 3.11 -9.66 -1.00
N ILE A 5 3.65 -9.58 -2.22
CA ILE A 5 4.88 -10.25 -2.66
C ILE A 5 5.70 -9.29 -3.49
N ALA A 6 7.00 -9.17 -3.24
CA ALA A 6 7.94 -8.42 -4.09
C ALA A 6 8.87 -9.38 -4.83
N LEU A 7 9.09 -9.10 -6.12
CA LEU A 7 9.87 -9.92 -7.04
C LEU A 7 10.90 -9.04 -7.76
N PRO A 8 12.22 -9.30 -7.60
CA PRO A 8 13.23 -8.57 -8.36
C PRO A 8 13.13 -8.93 -9.85
N ILE A 9 13.21 -7.91 -10.71
CA ILE A 9 13.25 -8.03 -12.17
C ILE A 9 14.54 -7.37 -12.66
N THR A 10 15.62 -8.15 -12.63
CA THR A 10 16.98 -7.76 -13.00
C THR A 10 17.52 -8.60 -14.16
N GLU A 11 16.95 -9.78 -14.42
CA GLU A 11 17.33 -10.68 -15.51
C GLU A 11 16.12 -11.32 -16.22
N THR A 12 16.32 -11.74 -17.47
CA THR A 12 15.21 -12.20 -18.35
C THR A 12 14.49 -13.46 -17.84
N SER A 13 15.19 -14.34 -17.12
CA SER A 13 14.63 -15.54 -16.46
C SER A 13 13.49 -15.19 -15.49
N GLN A 14 13.59 -14.05 -14.81
CA GLN A 14 12.63 -13.60 -13.80
C GLN A 14 11.29 -13.15 -14.39
N VAL A 15 11.24 -12.84 -15.70
CA VAL A 15 9.97 -12.55 -16.40
C VAL A 15 9.03 -13.76 -16.32
N GLY A 16 9.57 -14.96 -16.56
CA GLY A 16 8.81 -16.19 -16.47
C GLY A 16 8.39 -16.54 -15.04
N GLU A 17 9.26 -16.24 -14.06
CA GLU A 17 8.97 -16.43 -12.64
C GLU A 17 7.84 -15.50 -12.16
N ALA A 18 7.95 -14.21 -12.42
CA ALA A 18 6.94 -13.24 -12.01
C ALA A 18 5.57 -13.54 -12.60
N ARG A 19 5.52 -13.96 -13.87
CA ARG A 19 4.29 -14.41 -14.50
C ARG A 19 3.69 -15.63 -13.77
N ARG A 20 4.50 -16.63 -13.41
CA ARG A 20 4.01 -17.83 -12.69
C ARG A 20 3.46 -17.45 -11.31
N VAL A 21 4.18 -16.63 -10.55
CA VAL A 21 3.76 -16.16 -9.22
C VAL A 21 2.45 -15.38 -9.30
N ALA A 22 2.32 -14.46 -10.27
CA ALA A 22 1.11 -13.67 -10.43
C ALA A 22 -0.10 -14.50 -10.87
N VAL A 23 0.09 -15.47 -11.77
CA VAL A 23 -1.00 -16.37 -12.19
C VAL A 23 -1.41 -17.31 -11.04
N ALA A 24 -0.46 -17.77 -10.22
CA ALA A 24 -0.77 -18.54 -9.02
C ALA A 24 -1.61 -17.71 -8.03
N LEU A 25 -1.22 -16.47 -7.76
CA LEU A 25 -1.99 -15.55 -6.91
C LEU A 25 -3.39 -15.29 -7.46
N ALA A 26 -3.53 -15.05 -8.77
CA ALA A 26 -4.83 -14.87 -9.41
C ALA A 26 -5.70 -16.14 -9.32
N THR A 27 -5.09 -17.32 -9.36
CA THR A 27 -5.80 -18.61 -9.19
C THR A 27 -6.33 -18.75 -7.76
N ASP A 28 -5.51 -18.42 -6.76
CA ASP A 28 -5.90 -18.43 -5.35
C ASP A 28 -7.02 -17.41 -5.04
N LEU A 29 -7.11 -16.34 -5.83
CA LEU A 29 -8.18 -15.33 -5.80
C LEU A 29 -9.38 -15.67 -6.69
N GLU A 30 -9.45 -16.91 -7.20
CA GLU A 30 -10.54 -17.45 -8.01
C GLU A 30 -10.80 -16.73 -9.35
N PHE A 31 -9.80 -16.06 -9.93
CA PHE A 31 -9.91 -15.45 -11.25
C PHE A 31 -10.20 -16.51 -12.31
N ASN A 32 -11.05 -16.21 -13.29
CA ASN A 32 -11.32 -17.12 -14.41
C ASN A 32 -10.14 -17.19 -15.40
N GLU A 33 -10.20 -18.12 -16.36
CA GLU A 33 -9.10 -18.35 -17.31
C GLU A 33 -8.73 -17.09 -18.13
N THR A 34 -9.74 -16.35 -18.59
CA THR A 34 -9.52 -15.10 -19.34
C THR A 34 -8.84 -14.05 -18.46
N GLU A 35 -9.30 -13.86 -17.22
CA GLU A 35 -8.72 -12.90 -16.27
C GLU A 35 -7.28 -13.27 -15.90
N ARG A 36 -6.98 -14.55 -15.67
CA ARG A 36 -5.60 -15.03 -15.46
C ARG A 36 -4.72 -14.77 -16.68
N GLY A 37 -5.27 -14.91 -17.89
CA GLY A 37 -4.59 -14.52 -19.13
C GLY A 37 -4.23 -13.04 -19.17
N LYS A 38 -5.13 -12.16 -18.72
CA LYS A 38 -4.85 -10.71 -18.61
C LYS A 38 -3.73 -10.40 -17.62
N VAL A 39 -3.76 -11.02 -16.44
CA VAL A 39 -2.70 -10.90 -15.41
C VAL A 39 -1.35 -11.32 -16.01
N ALA A 40 -1.31 -12.44 -16.74
CA ALA A 40 -0.10 -12.93 -17.38
C ALA A 40 0.48 -11.95 -18.41
N ILE A 41 -0.37 -11.32 -19.23
CA ILE A 41 0.03 -10.29 -20.21
C ILE A 41 0.63 -9.09 -19.48
N ILE A 42 -0.09 -8.55 -18.49
CA ILE A 42 0.32 -7.35 -17.75
C ILE A 42 1.68 -7.53 -17.09
N VAL A 43 1.87 -8.63 -16.36
CA VAL A 43 3.14 -8.91 -15.69
C VAL A 43 4.28 -9.15 -16.68
N THR A 44 4.01 -9.80 -17.80
CA THR A 44 5.04 -10.05 -18.83
C THR A 44 5.49 -8.74 -19.48
N GLU A 45 4.55 -7.88 -19.87
CA GLU A 45 4.87 -6.57 -20.45
C GLU A 45 5.58 -5.67 -19.45
N LEU A 46 5.11 -5.64 -18.20
CA LEU A 46 5.73 -4.86 -17.13
C LEU A 46 7.16 -5.33 -16.83
N ALA A 47 7.37 -6.63 -16.68
CA ALA A 47 8.69 -7.19 -16.43
C ALA A 47 9.65 -6.94 -17.60
N ASN A 48 9.18 -7.10 -18.85
CA ASN A 48 9.99 -6.77 -20.03
C ASN A 48 10.37 -5.29 -20.09
N ASN A 49 9.48 -4.38 -19.69
CA ASN A 49 9.79 -2.96 -19.59
C ASN A 49 10.87 -2.69 -18.53
N LEU A 50 10.76 -3.35 -17.37
CA LEU A 50 11.77 -3.25 -16.31
C LEU A 50 13.14 -3.74 -16.82
N ILE A 51 13.22 -4.90 -17.48
CA ILE A 51 14.50 -5.41 -18.03
C ILE A 51 15.13 -4.44 -19.05
N LYS A 52 14.32 -3.76 -19.86
CA LYS A 52 14.83 -2.88 -20.93
C LYS A 52 15.21 -1.48 -20.43
N HIS A 53 14.53 -0.97 -19.41
CA HIS A 53 14.58 0.45 -19.05
C HIS A 53 14.99 0.71 -17.60
N ALA A 54 14.85 -0.26 -16.70
CA ALA A 54 15.22 -0.09 -15.30
C ALA A 54 16.72 -0.30 -15.09
N LYS A 55 17.26 0.39 -14.08
CA LYS A 55 18.56 0.02 -13.47
C LYS A 55 18.38 -1.08 -12.41
N ASN A 56 17.33 -0.94 -11.61
CA ASN A 56 16.87 -1.94 -10.64
C ASN A 56 15.35 -2.00 -10.77
N GLY A 57 14.82 -3.14 -11.21
CA GLY A 57 13.39 -3.36 -11.38
C GLY A 57 12.83 -4.26 -10.28
N GLU A 58 11.62 -3.96 -9.83
CA GLU A 58 10.88 -4.81 -8.89
C GLU A 58 9.40 -4.82 -9.29
N ILE A 59 8.74 -5.97 -9.16
CA ILE A 59 7.28 -6.10 -9.26
C ILE A 59 6.74 -6.44 -7.88
N ILE A 60 5.76 -5.68 -7.42
CA ILE A 60 4.96 -6.00 -6.24
C ILE A 60 3.60 -6.52 -6.69
N LEU A 61 3.19 -7.66 -6.14
CA LEU A 61 1.87 -8.25 -6.32
C LEU A 61 1.13 -8.18 -4.99
N ARG A 62 -0.08 -7.61 -4.97
CA ARG A 62 -0.90 -7.53 -3.76
C ARG A 62 -2.31 -8.06 -4.03
N SER A 63 -2.83 -8.88 -3.12
CA SER A 63 -4.24 -9.24 -3.12
C SER A 63 -5.07 -8.05 -2.68
N LEU A 64 -6.10 -7.73 -3.45
CA LEU A 64 -7.12 -6.74 -3.13
C LEU A 64 -8.38 -7.45 -2.69
N ARG A 65 -9.08 -6.83 -1.74
CA ARG A 65 -10.40 -7.25 -1.33
C ARG A 65 -11.29 -6.04 -1.12
N ASN A 66 -12.44 -6.04 -1.76
CA ASN A 66 -13.51 -5.08 -1.55
C ASN A 66 -14.80 -5.86 -1.31
N ASN A 67 -15.23 -5.95 -0.06
CA ASN A 67 -16.38 -6.77 0.33
C ASN A 67 -16.24 -8.25 -0.13
N ALA A 68 -17.07 -8.65 -1.09
CA ALA A 68 -17.07 -9.97 -1.72
C ALA A 68 -16.20 -10.04 -2.99
N GLU A 69 -15.72 -8.91 -3.50
CA GLU A 69 -14.87 -8.86 -4.69
C GLU A 69 -13.40 -9.01 -4.31
N TYR A 70 -12.69 -9.78 -5.14
CA TYR A 70 -11.25 -10.00 -5.05
C TYR A 70 -10.58 -9.36 -6.26
N GLY A 71 -9.42 -8.77 -6.02
CA GLY A 71 -8.60 -8.19 -7.07
C GLY A 71 -7.13 -8.51 -6.87
N ILE A 72 -6.34 -8.19 -7.88
CA ILE A 72 -4.88 -8.22 -7.82
C ILE A 72 -4.36 -6.84 -8.22
N GLU A 73 -3.49 -6.28 -7.40
CA GLU A 73 -2.71 -5.11 -7.71
C GLU A 73 -1.31 -5.55 -8.14
N ILE A 74 -0.84 -5.00 -9.25
CA ILE A 74 0.45 -5.27 -9.86
C ILE A 74 1.16 -3.92 -9.97
N ILE A 75 2.23 -3.76 -9.20
CA ILE A 75 3.01 -2.53 -9.16
C ILE A 75 4.39 -2.79 -9.74
N GLY A 76 4.79 -2.03 -10.76
CA GLY A 76 6.15 -2.04 -11.28
C GLY A 76 6.92 -0.84 -10.78
N LEU A 77 8.13 -1.09 -10.28
CA LEU A 77 9.01 -0.08 -9.70
C LEU A 77 10.36 -0.12 -10.39
N ASP A 78 10.84 1.06 -10.80
CA ASP A 78 12.23 1.24 -11.20
C ASP A 78 12.85 2.55 -10.67
N THR A 79 14.17 2.53 -10.56
CA THR A 79 15.05 3.70 -10.33
C THR A 79 15.87 4.04 -11.58
N GLY A 80 15.28 3.82 -12.76
CA GLY A 80 15.87 4.06 -14.07
C GLY A 80 15.85 5.54 -14.47
N SER A 81 15.90 5.81 -15.78
CA SER A 81 15.94 7.18 -16.30
C SER A 81 14.64 7.96 -16.09
N GLY A 82 13.54 7.28 -15.79
CA GLY A 82 12.20 7.84 -15.87
C GLY A 82 11.80 8.24 -17.29
N MET A 83 10.63 8.87 -17.42
CA MET A 83 10.03 9.32 -18.67
C MET A 83 9.80 10.83 -18.65
N GLY A 84 10.19 11.52 -19.72
CA GLY A 84 9.94 12.96 -19.88
C GLY A 84 8.49 13.28 -20.28
N ASN A 85 7.86 12.44 -21.09
CA ASN A 85 6.46 12.57 -21.49
C ASN A 85 5.74 11.22 -21.41
N VAL A 86 5.11 10.97 -20.26
CA VAL A 86 4.38 9.71 -20.00
C VAL A 86 3.24 9.50 -20.99
N SER A 87 2.51 10.57 -21.34
CA SER A 87 1.37 10.48 -22.27
C SER A 87 1.80 10.00 -23.66
N GLN A 88 2.98 10.42 -24.12
CA GLN A 88 3.55 9.92 -25.37
C GLN A 88 3.97 8.45 -25.28
N CYS A 89 4.54 8.03 -24.14
CA CYS A 89 4.93 6.64 -23.91
C CYS A 89 3.74 5.66 -23.84
N LEU A 90 2.53 6.16 -23.58
CA LEU A 90 1.30 5.37 -23.55
C LEU A 90 0.68 5.18 -24.94
N GLN A 91 1.08 5.96 -25.94
CA GLN A 91 0.57 5.82 -27.30
C GLN A 91 1.16 4.57 -27.96
N ASP A 92 0.30 3.76 -28.58
CA ASP A 92 0.75 2.58 -29.33
C ASP A 92 1.72 3.00 -30.44
N GLY A 93 2.80 2.24 -30.62
CA GLY A 93 3.84 2.52 -31.61
C GLY A 93 5.01 3.36 -31.08
N PHE A 94 4.94 3.89 -29.85
CA PHE A 94 6.05 4.61 -29.24
C PHE A 94 6.98 3.65 -28.49
N SER A 95 8.24 3.55 -28.92
CA SER A 95 9.27 2.78 -28.21
C SER A 95 10.62 3.46 -28.27
N THR A 96 11.31 3.51 -27.13
CA THR A 96 12.69 3.99 -27.02
C THR A 96 13.72 2.85 -27.09
N ALA A 97 13.28 1.59 -27.15
CA ALA A 97 14.14 0.39 -27.16
C ALA A 97 13.86 -0.55 -28.35
N GLY A 98 13.29 -0.04 -29.45
CA GLY A 98 13.14 -0.80 -30.70
C GLY A 98 12.08 -1.90 -30.70
N THR A 99 11.06 -1.80 -29.84
CA THR A 99 9.91 -2.72 -29.81
C THR A 99 8.71 -2.16 -30.59
N SER A 100 7.62 -2.93 -30.70
CA SER A 100 6.35 -2.45 -31.26
C SER A 100 5.74 -1.26 -30.53
N GLY A 101 6.21 -0.91 -29.33
CA GLY A 101 5.74 0.25 -28.58
C GLY A 101 4.31 0.12 -28.06
N THR A 102 3.82 -1.11 -27.88
CA THR A 102 2.44 -1.40 -27.47
C THR A 102 2.31 -1.85 -26.01
N GLY A 103 3.42 -2.09 -25.31
CA GLY A 103 3.43 -2.75 -24.01
C GLY A 103 2.72 -1.98 -22.90
N LEU A 104 3.03 -0.68 -22.74
CA LEU A 104 2.37 0.16 -21.72
C LEU A 104 0.88 0.36 -22.01
N GLY A 105 0.52 0.59 -23.28
CA GLY A 105 -0.88 0.68 -23.71
C GLY A 105 -1.64 -0.62 -23.50
N ALA A 106 -1.00 -1.77 -23.71
CA ALA A 106 -1.58 -3.08 -23.44
C ALA A 106 -1.86 -3.27 -21.94
N ILE A 107 -0.95 -2.88 -21.05
CA ILE A 107 -1.19 -2.95 -19.60
C ILE A 107 -2.43 -2.14 -19.23
N GLY A 108 -2.55 -0.90 -19.71
CA GLY A 108 -3.72 -0.07 -19.47
C GLY A 108 -5.03 -0.70 -19.95
N ARG A 109 -5.06 -1.22 -21.19
CA ARG A 109 -6.26 -1.85 -21.77
C ARG A 109 -6.69 -3.16 -21.08
N GLN A 110 -5.74 -3.91 -20.51
CA GLN A 110 -6.05 -5.17 -19.83
C GLN A 110 -6.42 -4.97 -18.36
N SER A 111 -6.14 -3.80 -17.78
CA SER A 111 -6.39 -3.51 -16.38
C SER A 111 -7.77 -2.89 -16.17
N THR A 112 -8.38 -3.10 -15.01
CA THR A 112 -9.58 -2.35 -14.58
C THR A 112 -9.21 -0.98 -14.04
N PHE A 113 -7.99 -0.82 -13.54
CA PHE A 113 -7.42 0.45 -13.09
C PHE A 113 -5.95 0.54 -13.52
N PHE A 114 -5.51 1.72 -13.94
CA PHE A 114 -4.15 1.98 -14.36
C PHE A 114 -3.72 3.39 -13.93
N ASP A 115 -2.57 3.49 -13.25
CA ASP A 115 -1.91 4.75 -12.94
C ASP A 115 -0.41 4.62 -13.15
N ILE A 116 0.23 5.72 -13.53
CA ILE A 116 1.66 5.76 -13.79
C ILE A 116 2.22 7.11 -13.38
N HIS A 117 3.29 7.05 -12.59
CA HIS A 117 4.06 8.20 -12.17
C HIS A 117 5.52 7.98 -12.56
N SER A 118 6.09 8.92 -13.29
CA SER A 118 7.48 8.85 -13.72
C SER A 118 8.11 10.22 -13.61
N VAL A 119 9.34 10.27 -13.09
CA VAL A 119 10.11 11.51 -12.96
C VAL A 119 11.48 11.30 -13.60
N PRO A 120 11.88 12.15 -14.57
CA PRO A 120 13.19 12.06 -15.20
C PRO A 120 14.34 12.05 -14.17
N GLY A 121 15.25 11.09 -14.31
CA GLY A 121 16.39 10.88 -13.42
C GLY A 121 16.08 10.24 -12.08
N VAL A 122 14.80 9.99 -11.76
CA VAL A 122 14.36 9.39 -10.49
C VAL A 122 13.82 7.98 -10.70
N GLY A 123 13.03 7.74 -11.76
CA GLY A 123 12.48 6.44 -12.12
C GLY A 123 10.96 6.45 -12.28
N THR A 124 10.36 5.27 -12.35
CA THR A 124 8.91 5.08 -12.60
C THR A 124 8.26 4.18 -11.55
N VAL A 125 7.00 4.49 -11.24
CA VAL A 125 6.05 3.64 -10.55
C VAL A 125 4.82 3.49 -11.43
N LEU A 126 4.47 2.24 -11.76
CA LEU A 126 3.27 1.89 -12.52
C LEU A 126 2.39 1.02 -11.63
N VAL A 127 1.11 1.35 -11.54
CA VAL A 127 0.11 0.59 -10.81
C VAL A 127 -0.95 0.10 -11.79
N ALA A 128 -1.18 -1.20 -11.80
CA ALA A 128 -2.28 -1.84 -12.51
C ALA A 128 -3.11 -2.64 -11.51
N GLN A 129 -4.43 -2.58 -11.61
CA GLN A 129 -5.32 -3.47 -10.84
C GLN A 129 -6.25 -4.22 -11.78
N LEU A 130 -6.59 -5.45 -11.39
CA LEU A 130 -7.67 -6.23 -11.99
C LEU A 130 -8.57 -6.72 -10.87
N TRP A 131 -9.88 -6.61 -11.07
CA TRP A 131 -10.90 -7.17 -10.19
C TRP A 131 -11.59 -8.35 -10.88
N SER A 132 -11.86 -9.42 -10.14
CA SER A 132 -12.59 -10.56 -10.69
C SER A 132 -14.05 -10.20 -10.92
N GLN A 133 -14.55 -10.55 -12.11
CA GLN A 133 -15.92 -10.28 -12.52
C GLN A 133 -16.94 -11.23 -11.89
N LYS A 134 -16.49 -12.29 -11.18
CA LYS A 134 -17.36 -13.30 -10.57
C LYS A 134 -18.42 -12.70 -9.64
N ASN A 135 -18.09 -11.59 -8.98
CA ASN A 135 -18.96 -10.91 -8.02
C ASN A 135 -19.34 -9.47 -8.43
N ALA A 136 -19.12 -9.09 -9.70
CA ALA A 136 -19.29 -7.71 -10.22
C ALA A 136 -20.72 -7.13 -10.11
N GLY A 137 -21.67 -7.88 -9.56
CA GLY A 137 -23.05 -7.45 -9.29
C GLY A 137 -23.42 -7.35 -7.80
N ILE A 138 -22.49 -7.68 -6.89
CA ILE A 138 -22.67 -7.57 -5.43
C ILE A 138 -21.86 -6.37 -4.89
N ALA A 139 -21.52 -5.41 -5.75
CA ALA A 139 -20.97 -4.14 -5.31
C ALA A 139 -22.07 -3.39 -4.53
N LEU A 140 -21.83 -3.12 -3.24
CA LEU A 140 -22.66 -2.19 -2.49
C LEU A 140 -22.69 -0.85 -3.24
N GLN A 141 -23.88 -0.24 -3.36
CA GLN A 141 -24.13 1.00 -4.09
C GLN A 141 -23.39 2.25 -3.54
N ASN A 142 -22.49 2.09 -2.58
CA ASN A 142 -21.77 3.18 -1.95
C ASN A 142 -20.26 3.03 -2.19
N PRO A 143 -19.61 3.99 -2.87
CA PRO A 143 -18.16 3.97 -3.01
C PRO A 143 -17.49 4.05 -1.62
N GLU A 144 -16.38 3.33 -1.46
CA GLU A 144 -15.58 3.42 -0.24
C GLU A 144 -15.12 4.88 -0.05
N PRO A 145 -15.24 5.46 1.15
CA PRO A 145 -15.02 6.89 1.36
C PRO A 145 -13.54 7.30 1.28
N LEU A 146 -12.63 6.33 1.27
CA LEU A 146 -11.19 6.53 1.17
C LEU A 146 -10.62 5.68 0.04
N GLU A 147 -9.72 6.27 -0.75
CA GLU A 147 -8.78 5.51 -1.57
C GLU A 147 -7.60 5.10 -0.70
N ILE A 148 -7.19 3.83 -0.80
CA ILE A 148 -6.15 3.23 0.03
C ILE A 148 -5.08 2.58 -0.86
N GLY A 149 -3.82 2.80 -0.47
CA GLY A 149 -2.66 2.16 -1.08
C GLY A 149 -1.74 1.64 0.00
N VAL A 150 -1.32 0.38 -0.11
CA VAL A 150 -0.47 -0.26 0.89
C VAL A 150 0.64 -1.08 0.24
N VAL A 151 1.86 -0.89 0.74
CA VAL A 151 2.96 -1.85 0.58
C VAL A 151 3.26 -2.42 1.94
N ASN A 152 2.97 -3.70 2.16
CA ASN A 152 3.34 -4.46 3.36
C ASN A 152 4.19 -5.63 2.89
N LEU A 153 5.47 -5.66 3.23
CA LEU A 153 6.39 -6.70 2.76
C LEU A 153 7.21 -7.23 3.93
N PRO A 154 7.48 -8.55 3.94
CA PRO A 154 8.35 -9.12 4.93
C PRO A 154 9.78 -8.62 4.75
N LYS A 155 10.51 -8.59 5.85
CA LYS A 155 11.97 -8.50 5.87
C LYS A 155 12.57 -9.55 4.92
N LEU A 156 13.71 -9.22 4.31
CA LEU A 156 14.46 -10.16 3.49
C LEU A 156 14.62 -11.52 4.21
N GLU A 157 14.43 -12.61 3.45
CA GLU A 157 14.49 -14.01 3.94
C GLU A 157 13.33 -14.44 4.85
N GLN A 158 12.38 -13.56 5.18
CA GLN A 158 11.14 -13.94 5.85
C GLN A 158 10.01 -14.15 4.85
N GLU A 159 9.13 -15.12 5.15
CA GLU A 159 7.95 -15.38 4.33
C GLU A 159 6.72 -14.59 4.76
N ILE A 160 6.72 -14.11 6.02
CA ILE A 160 5.59 -13.46 6.67
C ILE A 160 6.10 -12.17 7.30
N SER A 161 5.41 -11.06 7.03
CA SER A 161 5.72 -9.78 7.64
C SER A 161 5.36 -9.79 9.12
N GLY A 162 6.25 -9.28 9.97
CA GLY A 162 5.97 -8.96 11.36
C GLY A 162 4.98 -7.81 11.55
N ASP A 163 4.74 -7.03 10.49
CA ASP A 163 3.77 -5.95 10.47
C ASP A 163 2.39 -6.42 10.01
N ASP A 164 1.35 -5.67 10.38
CA ASP A 164 -0.01 -5.81 9.85
C ASP A 164 -0.74 -4.46 9.82
N TRP A 165 -1.81 -4.38 9.04
CA TRP A 165 -2.59 -3.17 8.86
C TRP A 165 -4.08 -3.45 8.63
N ALA A 166 -4.92 -2.46 8.90
CA ALA A 166 -6.33 -2.57 8.59
C ALA A 166 -6.98 -1.20 8.38
N VAL A 167 -8.03 -1.21 7.55
CA VAL A 167 -8.95 -0.08 7.39
C VAL A 167 -10.36 -0.56 7.70
N VAL A 168 -11.12 0.25 8.44
CA VAL A 168 -12.55 0.02 8.65
C VAL A 168 -13.30 1.30 8.29
N ASN A 169 -14.21 1.20 7.33
CA ASN A 169 -15.06 2.29 6.90
C ASN A 169 -16.42 2.19 7.60
N LEU A 170 -16.81 3.28 8.26
CA LEU A 170 -18.13 3.49 8.85
C LEU A 170 -18.79 4.67 8.14
N SER A 171 -20.10 4.89 8.33
CA SER A 171 -20.86 5.90 7.58
C SER A 171 -20.22 7.29 7.59
N ASN A 172 -19.76 7.78 8.76
CA ASN A 172 -19.27 9.15 8.92
C ASN A 172 -17.75 9.26 9.19
N ARG A 173 -17.09 8.13 9.40
CA ARG A 173 -15.66 8.08 9.72
C ARG A 173 -15.00 6.85 9.15
N SER A 174 -13.69 6.91 9.01
CA SER A 174 -12.86 5.77 8.63
C SER A 174 -11.74 5.62 9.64
N LEU A 175 -11.44 4.39 10.02
CA LEU A 175 -10.34 4.08 10.92
C LEU A 175 -9.24 3.36 10.15
N VAL A 176 -8.00 3.66 10.49
CA VAL A 176 -6.79 3.08 9.93
C VAL A 176 -5.91 2.61 11.07
N LEU A 177 -5.36 1.41 10.96
CA LEU A 177 -4.37 0.86 11.88
C LEU A 177 -3.15 0.37 11.10
N VAL A 178 -1.97 0.65 11.66
CA VAL A 178 -0.71 -0.04 11.31
C VAL A 178 -0.09 -0.53 12.62
N ALA A 179 0.35 -1.78 12.63
CA ALA A 179 1.04 -2.42 13.74
C ALA A 179 2.33 -3.09 13.27
N ASP A 180 3.36 -3.01 14.10
CA ASP A 180 4.67 -3.64 13.93
C ASP A 180 4.90 -4.52 15.16
N GLY A 181 4.85 -5.83 14.98
CA GLY A 181 5.06 -6.81 16.04
C GLY A 181 6.53 -6.92 16.41
N LEU A 182 6.84 -7.00 17.71
CA LEU A 182 8.24 -6.98 18.15
C LEU A 182 9.05 -8.16 17.56
N GLY A 183 10.10 -7.81 16.82
CA GLY A 183 11.01 -8.75 16.19
C GLY A 183 10.69 -8.93 14.70
N SER A 184 10.66 -10.16 14.22
CA SER A 184 10.27 -10.48 12.83
C SER A 184 9.75 -11.91 12.76
N GLY A 185 9.12 -12.25 11.63
CA GLY A 185 8.58 -13.58 11.37
C GLY A 185 7.29 -13.87 12.15
N LEU A 186 7.01 -15.16 12.37
CA LEU A 186 5.68 -15.61 12.83
C LEU A 186 5.20 -14.96 14.14
N LEU A 187 6.06 -14.88 15.16
CA LEU A 187 5.68 -14.37 16.48
C LEU A 187 5.42 -12.85 16.48
N ALA A 188 6.10 -12.10 15.61
CA ALA A 188 5.82 -10.69 15.37
C ALA A 188 4.47 -10.56 14.65
N ALA A 189 4.27 -11.34 13.59
CA ALA A 189 3.04 -11.37 12.82
C ALA A 189 1.80 -11.72 13.68
N GLU A 190 1.95 -12.65 14.63
CA GLU A 190 0.88 -12.99 15.59
C GLU A 190 0.49 -11.80 16.47
N ALA A 191 1.46 -11.02 16.95
CA ALA A 191 1.19 -9.82 17.74
C ALA A 191 0.48 -8.74 16.92
N ALA A 192 0.95 -8.46 15.70
CA ALA A 192 0.35 -7.47 14.81
C ALA A 192 -1.06 -7.87 14.36
N ARG A 193 -1.28 -9.15 14.00
CA ARG A 193 -2.60 -9.69 13.65
C ARG A 193 -3.59 -9.62 14.82
N GLU A 194 -3.13 -9.85 16.05
CA GLU A 194 -3.98 -9.73 17.22
C GLU A 194 -4.42 -8.27 17.43
N ALA A 195 -3.53 -7.30 17.18
CA ALA A 195 -3.90 -5.88 17.22
C ALA A 195 -4.96 -5.55 16.15
N VAL A 196 -4.77 -6.02 14.91
CA VAL A 196 -5.75 -5.88 13.82
C VAL A 196 -7.10 -6.53 14.17
N ARG A 197 -7.09 -7.71 14.80
CA ARG A 197 -8.30 -8.41 15.22
C ARG A 197 -9.11 -7.58 16.22
N ILE A 198 -8.46 -7.07 17.26
CA ILE A 198 -9.11 -6.19 18.26
C ILE A 198 -9.62 -4.92 17.61
N PHE A 199 -8.82 -4.29 16.76
CA PHE A 199 -9.19 -3.08 16.04
C PHE A 199 -10.47 -3.27 15.21
N ARG A 200 -10.55 -4.32 14.39
CA ARG A 200 -11.74 -4.62 13.59
C ARG A 200 -12.96 -4.89 14.48
N ALA A 201 -12.79 -5.67 15.55
CA ALA A 201 -13.87 -6.01 16.47
C ALA A 201 -14.39 -4.80 17.28
N LYS A 202 -13.60 -3.73 17.39
CA LYS A 202 -13.89 -2.55 18.24
C LYS A 202 -13.94 -1.25 17.47
N ALA A 203 -14.03 -1.29 16.13
CA ALA A 203 -14.01 -0.11 15.27
C ALA A 203 -15.15 0.91 15.53
N ALA A 204 -16.21 0.51 16.24
CA ALA A 204 -17.28 1.40 16.71
C ALA A 204 -16.85 2.31 17.88
N LEU A 205 -15.75 2.00 18.57
CA LEU A 205 -15.21 2.80 19.68
C LEU A 205 -14.23 3.87 19.17
N ASN A 206 -13.77 4.76 20.04
CA ASN A 206 -12.74 5.75 19.69
C ASN A 206 -11.33 5.11 19.69
N PRO A 207 -10.35 5.71 19.00
CA PRO A 207 -8.98 5.18 18.90
C PRO A 207 -8.32 4.88 20.24
N LYS A 208 -8.50 5.72 21.27
CA LYS A 208 -7.91 5.47 22.60
C LYS A 208 -8.40 4.20 23.24
N ILE A 209 -9.71 3.97 23.25
CA ILE A 209 -10.30 2.77 23.85
C ILE A 209 -9.85 1.54 23.07
N ILE A 210 -9.78 1.61 21.73
CA ILE A 210 -9.26 0.50 20.92
C ILE A 210 -7.81 0.20 21.30
N MET A 211 -6.96 1.22 21.49
CA MET A 211 -5.57 1.06 21.93
C MET A 211 -5.46 0.42 23.32
N GLU A 212 -6.30 0.82 24.28
CA GLU A 212 -6.36 0.23 25.62
C GLU A 212 -6.74 -1.25 25.57
N MET A 213 -7.74 -1.60 24.75
CA MET A 213 -8.17 -2.99 24.55
C MET A 213 -7.10 -3.83 23.84
N ALA A 214 -6.43 -3.26 22.84
CA ALA A 214 -5.30 -3.91 22.17
C ALA A 214 -4.16 -4.15 23.16
N HIS A 215 -3.84 -3.18 24.01
CA HIS A 215 -2.82 -3.33 25.04
C HIS A 215 -3.12 -4.48 26.01
N ALA A 216 -4.38 -4.69 26.39
CA ALA A 216 -4.77 -5.83 27.21
C ALA A 216 -4.65 -7.17 26.46
N ALA A 217 -5.09 -7.22 25.20
CA ALA A 217 -5.09 -8.44 24.39
C ALA A 217 -3.68 -8.91 24.00
N LEU A 218 -2.76 -7.98 23.76
CA LEU A 218 -1.39 -8.30 23.32
C LEU A 218 -0.48 -8.76 24.48
N ARG A 219 -0.97 -8.85 25.73
CA ARG A 219 -0.13 -9.24 26.89
C ARG A 219 0.51 -10.61 26.79
N SER A 220 -0.14 -11.53 26.07
CA SER A 220 0.36 -12.90 25.85
C SER A 220 1.17 -13.05 24.55
N THR A 221 1.41 -11.96 23.81
CA THR A 221 2.20 -11.96 22.57
C THR A 221 3.57 -11.32 22.83
N ARG A 222 4.37 -11.11 21.77
CA ARG A 222 5.60 -10.30 21.84
C ARG A 222 5.33 -8.79 22.02
N GLY A 223 4.06 -8.39 21.98
CA GLY A 223 3.68 -6.99 21.89
C GLY A 223 3.95 -6.39 20.50
N ALA A 224 3.51 -5.15 20.33
CA ALA A 224 3.66 -4.41 19.08
C ALA A 224 3.82 -2.91 19.31
N ALA A 225 4.42 -2.21 18.37
CA ALA A 225 4.16 -0.80 18.15
C ALA A 225 2.88 -0.67 17.30
N VAL A 226 2.00 0.27 17.65
CA VAL A 226 0.68 0.41 17.01
C VAL A 226 0.33 1.88 16.86
N ALA A 227 -0.20 2.24 15.69
CA ALA A 227 -0.87 3.52 15.48
C ALA A 227 -2.30 3.31 14.99
N ILE A 228 -3.21 4.14 15.48
CA ILE A 228 -4.62 4.18 15.07
C ILE A 228 -4.96 5.62 14.69
N ALA A 229 -5.48 5.81 13.47
CA ALA A 229 -6.02 7.07 12.99
C ALA A 229 -7.52 6.93 12.71
N GLU A 230 -8.33 7.88 13.18
CA GLU A 230 -9.73 8.03 12.84
C GLU A 230 -9.90 9.31 12.02
N ILE A 231 -10.35 9.18 10.76
CA ILE A 231 -10.71 10.30 9.89
C ILE A 231 -12.21 10.53 10.00
N ASN A 232 -12.63 11.64 10.60
CA ASN A 232 -14.02 12.07 10.67
C ASN A 232 -14.31 13.09 9.56
N ARG A 233 -15.13 12.70 8.59
CA ARG A 233 -15.43 13.51 7.40
C ARG A 233 -16.40 14.66 7.68
N VAL A 234 -17.23 14.51 8.70
CA VAL A 234 -18.21 15.52 9.11
C VAL A 234 -17.54 16.63 9.90
N GLU A 235 -16.74 16.24 10.91
CA GLU A 235 -15.99 17.18 11.75
C GLU A 235 -14.75 17.75 11.05
N LYS A 236 -14.33 17.15 9.93
CA LYS A 236 -13.10 17.52 9.21
C LYS A 236 -11.87 17.44 10.11
N THR A 237 -11.78 16.35 10.87
CA THR A 237 -10.68 16.08 11.81
C THR A 237 -10.11 14.68 11.61
N LEU A 238 -8.83 14.54 11.95
CA LEU A 238 -8.18 13.25 12.15
C LEU A 238 -7.79 13.12 13.62
N ARG A 239 -8.30 12.10 14.31
CA ARG A 239 -7.85 11.71 15.66
C ARG A 239 -6.80 10.62 15.56
N TYR A 240 -5.73 10.75 16.32
CA TYR A 240 -4.59 9.83 16.25
C TYR A 240 -4.14 9.39 17.64
N VAL A 241 -3.83 8.10 17.77
CA VAL A 241 -3.17 7.50 18.93
C VAL A 241 -2.04 6.61 18.42
N GLY A 242 -0.81 6.93 18.82
CA GLY A 242 0.37 6.13 18.48
C GLY A 242 1.14 5.69 19.72
N ILE A 243 1.53 4.42 19.77
CA ILE A 243 2.40 3.83 20.78
C ILE A 243 3.55 3.11 20.08
N GLY A 244 4.79 3.49 20.38
CA GLY A 244 5.99 2.94 19.77
C GLY A 244 6.51 3.77 18.58
N ASN A 245 7.13 3.09 17.63
CA ASN A 245 7.89 3.62 16.49
C ASN A 245 7.08 3.72 15.19
N ILE A 246 5.78 3.45 15.19
CA ILE A 246 4.93 3.71 14.01
C ILE A 246 4.84 5.21 13.76
N SER A 247 5.20 5.60 12.55
CA SER A 247 5.21 6.99 12.09
C SER A 247 3.91 7.32 11.37
N GLY A 248 3.26 8.41 11.77
CA GLY A 248 2.09 8.94 11.09
C GLY A 248 2.33 10.38 10.64
N ALA A 249 1.83 10.75 9.47
CA ALA A 249 1.91 12.11 8.94
C ALA A 249 0.67 12.48 8.14
N ILE A 250 0.27 13.75 8.22
CA ILE A 250 -0.73 14.36 7.35
C ILE A 250 -0.02 15.26 6.37
N VAL A 251 -0.20 15.03 5.07
CA VAL A 251 0.30 15.90 4.01
C VAL A 251 -0.87 16.68 3.42
N THR A 252 -0.74 17.99 3.32
CA THR A 252 -1.73 18.86 2.66
C THR A 252 -0.99 19.85 1.77
N GLY A 253 -1.13 19.71 0.45
CA GLY A 253 -0.27 20.38 -0.51
C GLY A 253 1.20 20.03 -0.26
N ASN A 254 2.04 21.04 -0.03
CA ASN A 254 3.47 20.85 0.21
C ASN A 254 3.84 20.72 1.70
N LYS A 255 2.88 20.84 2.62
CA LYS A 255 3.14 20.77 4.06
C LYS A 255 2.92 19.34 4.55
N SER A 256 3.94 18.78 5.19
CA SER A 256 3.84 17.54 5.95
C SER A 256 3.84 17.87 7.46
N GLN A 257 2.87 17.31 8.19
CA GLN A 257 2.78 17.42 9.64
C GLN A 257 2.84 16.02 10.25
N SER A 258 3.92 15.72 10.97
CA SER A 258 4.04 14.48 11.73
C SER A 258 3.06 14.44 12.90
N MET A 259 2.48 13.27 13.13
CA MET A 259 1.59 13.00 14.26
C MET A 259 2.37 12.44 15.44
N VAL A 260 1.88 12.71 16.65
CA VAL A 260 2.60 12.39 17.89
C VAL A 260 2.30 10.96 18.33
N SER A 261 3.35 10.16 18.50
CA SER A 261 3.32 8.84 19.12
C SER A 261 4.07 8.87 20.46
N TYR A 262 3.56 8.17 21.47
CA TYR A 262 4.26 7.98 22.74
C TYR A 262 5.16 6.74 22.68
N ASN A 263 6.30 6.78 23.36
CA ASN A 263 7.15 5.60 23.53
C ASN A 263 6.44 4.54 24.37
N GLY A 264 6.54 3.28 23.93
CA GLY A 264 6.00 2.13 24.63
C GLY A 264 5.79 0.93 23.71
N THR A 265 5.31 -0.15 24.28
CA THR A 265 4.97 -1.38 23.57
C THR A 265 3.60 -1.84 24.00
N VAL A 266 2.67 -1.94 23.05
CA VAL A 266 1.32 -2.48 23.25
C VAL A 266 1.45 -3.96 23.62
N GLY A 267 0.77 -4.41 24.68
CA GLY A 267 0.97 -5.72 25.30
C GLY A 267 1.99 -5.74 26.45
N HIS A 268 2.90 -4.76 26.54
CA HIS A 268 3.94 -4.74 27.57
C HIS A 268 3.93 -3.43 28.38
N GLN A 269 4.79 -2.47 28.06
CA GLN A 269 4.94 -1.26 28.86
C GLN A 269 4.40 -0.03 28.12
N ILE A 270 3.35 0.58 28.66
CA ILE A 270 2.81 1.86 28.21
C ILE A 270 2.73 2.81 29.42
N ARG A 271 3.24 4.03 29.28
CA ARG A 271 3.13 5.07 30.32
C ARG A 271 1.84 5.87 30.21
N LYS A 272 1.45 6.22 28.99
CA LYS A 272 0.32 7.10 28.69
C LYS A 272 -0.27 6.73 27.32
N ILE A 273 -1.59 6.75 27.23
CA ILE A 273 -2.34 6.69 25.96
C ILE A 273 -3.12 8.00 25.86
N GLU A 274 -2.82 8.77 24.82
CA GLU A 274 -3.44 10.07 24.56
C GLU A 274 -3.84 10.19 23.10
N GLU A 275 -4.95 10.88 22.89
CA GLU A 275 -5.47 11.22 21.57
C GLU A 275 -5.01 12.62 21.20
N PHE A 276 -4.50 12.75 19.98
CA PHE A 276 -4.22 14.02 19.34
C PHE A 276 -5.20 14.25 18.19
N ILE A 277 -5.66 15.49 18.03
CA ILE A 277 -6.61 15.86 16.99
C ILE A 277 -5.92 16.82 16.02
N TYR A 278 -6.04 16.52 14.73
CA TYR A 278 -5.48 17.29 13.65
C TYR A 278 -6.57 17.73 12.67
N PRO A 279 -6.41 18.89 11.99
CA PRO A 279 -7.29 19.25 10.89
C PRO A 279 -7.20 18.24 9.74
N TRP A 280 -8.33 17.94 9.12
CA TRP A 280 -8.42 17.06 7.95
C TRP A 280 -9.25 17.73 6.85
N SER A 281 -8.82 17.62 5.60
CA SER A 281 -9.61 18.03 4.44
C SER A 281 -9.62 16.95 3.35
N ASP A 282 -10.47 17.15 2.35
CA ASP A 282 -10.50 16.38 1.11
C ASP A 282 -9.16 16.36 0.35
N ARG A 283 -8.32 17.37 0.59
CA ARG A 283 -6.95 17.48 0.04
C ARG A 283 -5.88 16.87 0.94
N SER A 284 -6.26 16.34 2.11
CA SER A 284 -5.32 15.72 3.03
C SER A 284 -4.99 14.29 2.61
N LEU A 285 -3.72 13.96 2.75
CA LEU A 285 -3.18 12.62 2.58
C LEU A 285 -2.68 12.13 3.94
N LEU A 286 -3.17 10.99 4.39
CA LEU A 286 -2.65 10.28 5.55
C LEU A 286 -1.56 9.31 5.06
N ILE A 287 -0.38 9.39 5.67
CA ILE A 287 0.70 8.42 5.49
C ILE A 287 1.01 7.82 6.85
N VAL A 288 0.93 6.50 6.97
CA VAL A 288 1.31 5.75 8.16
C VAL A 288 2.29 4.66 7.76
N HIS A 289 3.40 4.53 8.46
CA HIS A 289 4.39 3.50 8.14
C HIS A 289 5.09 2.95 9.38
N SER A 290 5.54 1.69 9.30
CA SER A 290 6.45 1.09 10.28
C SER A 290 7.86 1.67 10.13
N ASP A 291 8.75 1.35 11.07
CA ASP A 291 10.12 1.88 11.04
C ASP A 291 11.03 1.17 10.01
N GLY A 292 10.54 0.14 9.33
CA GLY A 292 11.10 -0.39 8.09
C GLY A 292 11.15 0.63 6.95
N LEU A 293 10.47 1.77 7.07
CA LEU A 293 10.62 2.92 6.19
C LEU A 293 11.36 4.05 6.91
N GLY A 294 12.36 4.63 6.24
CA GLY A 294 13.03 5.84 6.73
C GLY A 294 12.08 7.04 6.80
N THR A 295 12.21 7.88 7.82
CA THR A 295 11.32 9.04 8.06
C THR A 295 11.70 10.31 7.29
N GLN A 296 12.82 10.30 6.57
CA GLN A 296 13.38 11.47 5.88
C GLN A 296 12.88 11.59 4.43
N TRP A 297 11.62 11.26 4.20
CA TRP A 297 10.97 11.41 2.90
C TRP A 297 10.35 12.80 2.75
N SER A 298 10.25 13.27 1.50
CA SER A 298 9.51 14.48 1.14
C SER A 298 8.83 14.28 -0.21
N LEU A 299 7.51 14.46 -0.25
CA LEU A 299 6.74 14.32 -1.49
C LEU A 299 7.05 15.44 -2.50
N GLU A 300 7.63 16.56 -2.06
CA GLU A 300 8.08 17.64 -2.96
C GLU A 300 9.15 17.17 -3.96
N ARG A 301 9.90 16.12 -3.61
CA ARG A 301 10.89 15.50 -4.51
C ARG A 301 10.25 14.78 -5.70
N TYR A 302 8.93 14.57 -5.65
CA TYR A 302 8.16 13.82 -6.64
C TYR A 302 7.01 14.67 -7.18
N PRO A 303 7.27 15.58 -8.13
CA PRO A 303 6.23 16.43 -8.70
C PRO A 303 5.03 15.63 -9.20
N GLY A 304 3.82 16.07 -8.85
CA GLY A 304 2.56 15.45 -9.25
C GLY A 304 2.22 14.12 -8.55
N LEU A 305 3.08 13.59 -7.67
CA LEU A 305 2.83 12.31 -6.99
C LEU A 305 1.62 12.38 -6.03
N ILE A 306 1.40 13.51 -5.36
CA ILE A 306 0.29 13.69 -4.40
C ILE A 306 -1.08 13.51 -5.07
N SER A 307 -1.20 13.84 -6.36
CA SER A 307 -2.43 13.69 -7.13
C SER A 307 -2.68 12.25 -7.60
N ARG A 308 -1.69 11.36 -7.49
CA ARG A 308 -1.77 9.97 -7.96
C ARG A 308 -2.54 9.09 -7.00
N HIS A 309 -2.84 7.87 -7.43
CA HIS A 309 -3.48 6.89 -6.58
C HIS A 309 -2.59 6.57 -5.37
N PRO A 310 -3.15 6.40 -4.16
CA PRO A 310 -2.37 6.12 -2.95
C PRO A 310 -1.39 4.94 -3.07
N ALA A 311 -1.69 3.93 -3.89
CA ALA A 311 -0.77 2.82 -4.15
C ALA A 311 0.53 3.28 -4.82
N ALA A 312 0.47 4.24 -5.75
CA ALA A 312 1.66 4.80 -6.39
C ALA A 312 2.51 5.58 -5.38
N ILE A 313 1.86 6.29 -4.45
CA ILE A 313 2.54 7.03 -3.38
C ILE A 313 3.24 6.06 -2.42
N ALA A 314 2.50 5.06 -1.91
CA ALA A 314 3.05 4.06 -0.99
C ALA A 314 4.24 3.32 -1.60
N ALA A 315 4.11 2.92 -2.88
CA ALA A 315 5.16 2.20 -3.58
C ALA A 315 6.37 3.08 -3.93
N THR A 316 6.17 4.37 -4.24
CA THR A 316 7.28 5.34 -4.41
C THR A 316 8.06 5.50 -3.11
N LEU A 317 7.36 5.67 -1.98
CA LEU A 317 8.00 5.80 -0.68
C LEU A 317 8.78 4.53 -0.32
N TYR A 318 8.16 3.36 -0.48
CA TYR A 318 8.84 2.08 -0.27
C TYR A 318 10.08 1.94 -1.16
N ARG A 319 9.99 2.25 -2.47
CA ARG A 319 11.12 2.13 -3.41
C ARG A 319 12.34 2.92 -2.93
N ASP A 320 12.14 4.14 -2.46
CA ASP A 320 13.22 5.09 -2.21
C ASP A 320 13.67 5.16 -0.74
N PHE A 321 12.84 4.70 0.20
CA PHE A 321 13.09 4.84 1.64
C PHE A 321 13.00 3.54 2.44
N LYS A 322 12.80 2.37 1.81
CA LYS A 322 12.83 1.08 2.53
C LYS A 322 14.18 0.84 3.20
N ARG A 323 14.15 0.27 4.39
CA ARG A 323 15.32 -0.26 5.10
C ARG A 323 15.37 -1.76 4.85
N SER A 324 16.49 -2.26 4.33
CA SER A 324 16.63 -3.67 3.94
C SER A 324 16.64 -4.67 5.09
N ARG A 325 16.65 -4.20 6.35
CA ARG A 325 16.86 -5.03 7.54
C ARG A 325 15.59 -5.28 8.35
N ASP A 326 14.45 -4.78 7.89
CA ASP A 326 13.19 -4.86 8.62
C ASP A 326 11.99 -5.20 7.75
N ASP A 327 10.92 -5.62 8.41
CA ASP A 327 9.58 -5.65 7.82
C ASP A 327 9.17 -4.21 7.46
N VAL A 328 8.43 -4.04 6.36
CA VAL A 328 8.04 -2.69 5.92
C VAL A 328 6.57 -2.61 5.59
N THR A 329 5.90 -1.66 6.22
CA THR A 329 4.52 -1.28 5.92
C THR A 329 4.44 0.20 5.63
N VAL A 330 3.89 0.54 4.48
CA VAL A 330 3.55 1.92 4.08
C VAL A 330 2.10 1.93 3.68
N LEU A 331 1.26 2.59 4.47
CA LEU A 331 -0.15 2.82 4.18
C LEU A 331 -0.37 4.28 3.84
N VAL A 332 -1.01 4.51 2.71
CA VAL A 332 -1.42 5.83 2.25
C VAL A 332 -2.93 5.84 2.09
N ALA A 333 -3.59 6.87 2.61
CA ALA A 333 -5.02 7.06 2.50
C ALA A 333 -5.35 8.51 2.11
N LYS A 334 -6.26 8.70 1.17
CA LYS A 334 -6.85 10.01 0.86
C LYS A 334 -8.34 9.88 0.65
N GLN A 335 -9.07 10.99 0.77
CA GLN A 335 -10.50 10.98 0.51
C GLN A 335 -10.75 10.72 -0.97
N LEU A 336 -11.70 9.82 -1.28
CA LEU A 336 -12.14 9.62 -2.66
C LEU A 336 -12.75 10.94 -3.15
N THR A 337 -12.14 11.55 -4.16
CA THR A 337 -12.74 12.67 -4.86
C THR A 337 -13.79 12.11 -5.80
N THR A 338 -15.07 12.29 -5.48
CA THR A 338 -16.10 12.22 -6.50
C THR A 338 -15.88 13.43 -7.40
N ASP A 339 -15.31 13.21 -8.59
CA ASP A 339 -15.31 14.23 -9.63
C ASP A 339 -16.77 14.65 -9.86
N GLU A 340 -17.05 15.95 -9.65
CA GLU A 340 -18.29 16.61 -10.12
C GLU A 340 -18.23 16.84 -11.64
#